data_AF-T1B4G3-F1
#
_entry.id   AF-T1B4G3-F1
#
_cell.length_a   1.000
_cell.length_b   1.000
_cell.length_c   1.000
_cell.angle_alpha   90.00
_cell.angle_beta   90.00
_cell.angle_gamma   90.00
#
_symmetry.space_group_name_H-M   'P 1'
#
loop_
_entity.id
_entity.type
_entity.pdbx_description
1 polymer ?
#
loop_
_entity_poly.entity_id
_entity_poly.type
_entity_poly.pdbx_seq_one_letter_code
_entity_poly.pdbx_strand_id
1 'polypeptide(L)'
;MTHAAVTLRPLHELVPARFDTPAILKRLNAASRSLAELKGVAASIPNQGILINTLALQEAKDSSAIENIVTTHDQLYREGAADADKANAATKEVLRYRQTLQTGFERVRATGLLTLNTILDIQAELEHNRAGLRKLPGTALVDGAGRRIYEPPQDAREVQRLMGELEQFIHAEPAFDADPLIRMALIHHQFESIHPFYDGNGRTGRIVNVLYLVKEGLLDIPVLYLSRHIVRT
;
A
#
# COMPACT_ATOMS: atom_id res chain seq x y z
N MET A 1 -16.68 20.79 -22.49
CA MET A 1 -16.85 19.36 -22.78
C MET A 1 -16.97 18.65 -21.44
N THR A 2 -18.15 18.11 -21.14
CA THR A 2 -18.44 17.36 -19.92
C THR A 2 -17.63 16.07 -19.96
N HIS A 3 -16.56 15.98 -19.18
CA HIS A 3 -15.94 14.70 -18.88
C HIS A 3 -17.00 13.87 -18.17
N ALA A 4 -17.48 12.80 -18.81
CA ALA A 4 -18.33 11.83 -18.14
C ALA A 4 -17.54 11.29 -16.95
N ALA A 5 -18.09 11.42 -15.74
CA ALA A 5 -17.51 10.82 -14.55
C ALA A 5 -17.35 9.32 -14.83
N VAL A 6 -16.10 8.84 -14.88
CA VAL A 6 -15.81 7.42 -15.06
C VAL A 6 -16.24 6.75 -13.77
N THR A 7 -17.38 6.06 -13.79
CA THR A 7 -17.83 5.26 -12.65
C THR A 7 -16.83 4.13 -12.44
N LEU A 8 -16.14 4.14 -11.30
CA LEU A 8 -15.16 3.12 -10.97
C LEU A 8 -15.89 1.79 -10.75
N ARG A 9 -15.56 0.77 -11.55
CA ARG A 9 -16.18 -0.54 -11.46
C ARG A 9 -15.72 -1.25 -10.16
N PRO A 10 -16.62 -1.85 -9.38
CA PRO A 10 -16.26 -2.70 -8.24
C PRO A 10 -15.45 -3.93 -8.64
N LEU A 11 -14.54 -4.38 -7.77
CA LEU A 11 -13.69 -5.54 -8.04
C LEU A 11 -14.48 -6.85 -8.16
N HIS A 12 -15.60 -6.99 -7.43
CA HIS A 12 -16.43 -8.19 -7.48
C HIS A 12 -17.20 -8.38 -8.80
N GLU A 13 -17.27 -7.35 -9.65
CA GLU A 13 -17.84 -7.46 -11.00
C GLU A 13 -16.81 -7.92 -12.04
N LEU A 14 -15.54 -8.04 -11.67
CA LEU A 14 -14.51 -8.52 -12.57
C LEU A 14 -14.60 -10.05 -12.71
N VAL A 15 -14.35 -10.54 -13.94
CA VAL A 15 -14.28 -11.98 -14.21
C VAL A 15 -12.84 -12.45 -13.99
N PRO A 16 -12.57 -13.37 -13.03
CA PRO A 16 -11.20 -13.80 -12.72
C PRO A 16 -10.43 -14.35 -13.93
N ALA A 17 -11.11 -15.12 -14.79
CA ALA A 17 -10.54 -15.71 -16.01
C ALA A 17 -9.89 -14.68 -16.97
N ARG A 18 -10.22 -13.39 -16.85
CA ARG A 18 -9.55 -12.31 -17.61
C ARG A 18 -8.06 -12.21 -17.27
N PHE A 19 -7.66 -12.64 -16.07
CA PHE A 19 -6.29 -12.54 -15.58
C PHE A 19 -5.46 -13.80 -15.84
N ASP A 20 -6.07 -14.87 -16.37
CA ASP A 20 -5.41 -16.15 -16.67
C ASP A 20 -4.74 -16.20 -18.05
N THR A 21 -4.28 -15.04 -18.54
CA THR A 21 -3.57 -15.00 -19.82
C THR A 21 -2.17 -15.62 -19.68
N PRO A 22 -1.63 -16.28 -20.73
CA PRO A 22 -0.27 -16.81 -20.68
C PRO A 22 0.79 -15.77 -20.31
N ALA A 23 0.58 -14.50 -20.68
CA ALA A 23 1.49 -13.41 -20.32
C ALA A 23 1.48 -13.12 -18.82
N ILE A 24 0.30 -13.03 -18.21
CA ILE A 24 0.16 -12.79 -16.76
C ILE A 24 0.64 -14.00 -15.98
N LEU A 25 0.22 -15.21 -16.34
CA LEU A 25 0.59 -16.43 -15.63
C LEU A 25 2.10 -16.71 -15.66
N LYS A 26 2.80 -16.38 -16.76
CA LYS A 26 4.27 -16.46 -16.82
C LYS A 26 4.94 -15.47 -15.86
N ARG A 27 4.42 -14.24 -15.75
CA ARG A 27 4.94 -13.23 -14.80
C ARG A 27 4.63 -13.62 -13.36
N LEU A 28 3.42 -14.13 -13.11
CA LEU A 28 2.99 -14.66 -11.83
C LEU A 28 3.91 -15.78 -11.37
N ASN A 29 4.22 -16.76 -12.23
CA ASN A 29 5.12 -17.86 -11.88
C ASN A 29 6.50 -17.36 -11.43
N ALA A 30 7.08 -16.41 -12.16
CA ALA A 30 8.36 -15.81 -11.79
C ALA A 30 8.28 -15.03 -10.48
N ALA A 31 7.25 -14.19 -10.30
CA ALA A 31 7.05 -13.39 -9.10
C ALA A 31 6.83 -14.26 -7.86
N SER A 32 5.95 -15.27 -7.96
CA SER A 32 5.66 -16.23 -6.90
C SER A 32 6.92 -17.00 -6.46
N ARG A 33 7.75 -17.44 -7.42
CA ARG A 33 9.03 -18.11 -7.11
C ARG A 33 9.97 -17.21 -6.32
N SER A 34 10.18 -15.97 -6.77
CA SER A 34 11.06 -15.03 -6.07
C SER A 34 10.51 -14.62 -4.70
N LEU A 35 9.19 -14.51 -4.56
CA LEU A 35 8.57 -14.20 -3.27
C LEU A 35 8.70 -15.37 -2.29
N ALA A 36 8.51 -16.60 -2.75
CA ALA A 36 8.71 -17.80 -1.94
C ALA A 36 10.18 -17.96 -1.51
N GLU A 37 11.12 -17.65 -2.39
CA GLU A 37 12.55 -17.62 -2.05
C GLU A 37 12.84 -16.56 -0.98
N LEU A 38 12.33 -15.33 -1.15
CA LEU A 38 12.43 -14.28 -0.13
C LEU A 38 11.86 -14.73 1.22
N LYS A 39 10.66 -15.33 1.22
CA LYS A 39 10.03 -15.88 2.42
C LYS A 39 10.94 -16.89 3.12
N GLY A 40 11.47 -17.87 2.36
CA GLY A 40 12.34 -18.92 2.89
C GLY A 40 13.67 -18.38 3.44
N VAL A 41 14.34 -17.49 2.71
CA VAL A 41 15.60 -16.89 3.14
C VAL A 41 15.38 -16.03 4.38
N ALA A 42 14.34 -15.20 4.40
CA ALA A 42 13.98 -14.38 5.56
C ALA A 42 13.72 -15.25 6.81
N ALA A 43 13.01 -16.37 6.64
CA ALA A 43 12.73 -17.31 7.72
C ALA A 43 14.01 -17.94 8.33
N SER A 44 15.05 -18.14 7.51
CA SER A 44 16.32 -18.75 7.93
C SER A 44 17.24 -17.84 8.75
N ILE A 45 16.97 -16.52 8.78
CA ILE A 45 17.84 -15.55 9.44
C ILE A 45 17.56 -15.56 10.96
N PRO A 46 18.56 -15.82 11.82
CA PRO A 46 18.33 -16.00 13.26
C PRO A 46 17.69 -14.78 13.95
N ASN A 47 18.02 -13.56 13.51
CA ASN A 47 17.44 -12.32 14.02
C ASN A 47 16.66 -11.61 12.92
N GLN A 48 15.43 -12.08 12.67
CA GLN A 48 14.53 -11.46 11.69
C GLN A 48 14.19 -9.99 12.01
N GLY A 49 14.33 -9.57 13.27
CA GLY A 49 14.14 -8.17 13.67
C GLY A 49 15.09 -7.21 12.94
N ILE A 50 16.29 -7.66 12.55
CA ILE A 50 17.20 -6.85 11.73
C ILE A 50 16.60 -6.58 10.36
N LEU A 51 15.96 -7.57 9.73
CA LEU A 51 15.35 -7.41 8.41
C LEU A 51 14.17 -6.44 8.46
N ILE A 52 13.33 -6.55 9.48
CA ILE A 52 12.21 -5.61 9.69
C ILE A 52 12.77 -4.20 9.84
N ASN A 53 13.78 -4.00 10.70
CA ASN A 53 14.33 -2.67 10.93
C ASN A 53 15.04 -2.08 9.71
N THR A 54 15.79 -2.89 8.96
CA THR A 54 16.57 -2.40 7.82
C THR A 54 15.71 -2.31 6.55
N LEU A 55 15.04 -3.39 6.14
CA LEU A 55 14.31 -3.41 4.87
C LEU A 55 13.03 -2.57 4.93
N ALA A 56 12.31 -2.54 6.07
CA ALA A 56 11.17 -1.64 6.20
C ALA A 56 11.59 -0.16 6.17
N LEU A 57 12.78 0.18 6.69
CA LEU A 57 13.32 1.53 6.60
C LEU A 57 13.71 1.90 5.15
N GLN A 58 14.26 0.95 4.39
CA GLN A 58 14.53 1.15 2.97
C GLN A 58 13.24 1.34 2.17
N GLU A 59 12.23 0.50 2.40
CA GLU A 59 10.90 0.64 1.82
C GLU A 59 10.28 2.00 2.17
N ALA A 60 10.32 2.40 3.45
CA ALA A 60 9.82 3.68 3.92
C ALA A 60 10.45 4.87 3.18
N LYS A 61 11.77 4.84 3.01
CA LYS A 61 12.52 5.89 2.32
C LYS A 61 12.09 6.03 0.86
N ASP A 62 12.13 4.94 0.09
CA ASP A 62 11.82 5.02 -1.34
C ASP A 62 10.33 5.24 -1.60
N SER A 63 9.47 4.64 -0.78
CA SER A 63 8.02 4.87 -0.80
C SER A 63 7.69 6.34 -0.56
N SER A 64 8.38 7.00 0.36
CA SER A 64 8.19 8.44 0.62
C SER A 64 8.80 9.31 -0.47
N ALA A 65 9.91 8.89 -1.09
CA ALA A 65 10.53 9.61 -2.19
C ALA A 65 9.61 9.71 -3.43
N ILE A 66 8.76 8.71 -3.68
CA ILE A 66 7.72 8.76 -4.72
C ILE A 66 6.75 9.93 -4.49
N GLU A 67 6.47 10.27 -3.24
CA GLU A 67 5.59 11.38 -2.86
C GLU A 67 6.37 12.70 -2.62
N ASN A 68 7.59 12.83 -3.16
CA ASN A 68 8.48 13.99 -3.01
C ASN A 68 8.99 14.24 -1.57
N ILE A 69 8.93 13.24 -0.69
CA ILE A 69 9.49 13.32 0.66
C ILE A 69 10.87 12.65 0.65
N VAL A 70 11.91 13.49 0.63
CA VAL A 70 13.30 13.03 0.40
C VAL A 70 14.13 13.17 1.68
N THR A 71 14.80 12.09 2.06
CA THR A 71 15.78 12.03 3.17
C THR A 71 16.96 11.13 2.77
N THR A 72 18.04 11.13 3.56
CA THR A 72 19.23 10.31 3.31
C THR A 72 19.36 9.15 4.29
N HIS A 73 20.10 8.11 3.90
CA HIS A 73 20.42 7.00 4.79
C HIS A 73 21.13 7.47 6.07
N ASP A 74 22.11 8.37 5.94
CA ASP A 74 22.85 8.90 7.08
C ASP A 74 21.94 9.65 8.06
N GLN A 75 20.99 10.44 7.55
CA GLN A 75 20.00 11.13 8.37
C GLN A 75 19.09 10.12 9.08
N LEU A 76 18.57 9.12 8.35
CA LEU A 76 17.69 8.09 8.93
C LEU A 76 18.36 7.28 10.04
N TYR A 77 19.61 6.86 9.85
CA TYR A 77 20.32 6.08 10.87
C TYR A 77 20.74 6.95 12.07
N ARG A 78 21.19 8.19 11.83
CA ARG A 78 21.61 9.11 12.90
C ARG A 78 20.43 9.56 13.74
N GLU A 79 19.32 9.93 13.10
CA GLU A 79 18.13 10.50 13.73
C GLU A 79 17.16 9.41 14.23
N GLY A 80 17.25 8.18 13.71
CA GLY A 80 16.50 7.02 14.22
C GLY A 80 17.14 6.36 15.45
N ALA A 81 18.45 6.56 15.67
CA ALA A 81 19.17 6.11 16.86
C ALA A 81 19.29 7.20 17.95
N ALA A 82 19.17 8.47 17.58
CA ALA A 82 19.11 9.62 18.48
C ALA A 82 17.65 10.05 18.73
N ASP A 83 17.42 11.05 19.59
CA ASP A 83 16.10 11.65 19.84
C ASP A 83 15.41 12.02 18.52
N ALA A 84 14.36 11.27 18.15
CA ALA A 84 13.57 11.49 16.95
C ALA A 84 12.97 12.91 16.90
N ASP A 85 12.85 13.58 18.05
CA ASP A 85 12.37 14.96 18.16
C ASP A 85 13.30 15.99 17.48
N LYS A 86 14.60 15.69 17.34
CA LYS A 86 15.57 16.55 16.65
C LYS A 86 15.64 16.31 15.15
N ALA A 87 14.94 15.29 14.65
CA ALA A 87 14.92 14.94 13.24
C ALA A 87 14.23 16.03 12.40
N ASN A 88 14.66 16.18 11.15
CA ASN A 88 13.97 17.06 10.21
C ASN A 88 12.59 16.48 9.81
N ALA A 89 11.69 17.31 9.27
CA ALA A 89 10.32 16.89 8.96
C ALA A 89 10.25 15.67 8.01
N ALA A 90 11.08 15.64 6.97
CA ALA A 90 11.10 14.54 6.00
C ALA A 90 11.60 13.22 6.64
N THR A 91 12.64 13.29 7.48
CA THR A 91 13.10 12.12 8.25
C THR A 91 12.02 11.62 9.20
N LYS A 92 11.31 12.52 9.90
CA LYS A 92 10.19 12.14 10.78
C LYS A 92 9.09 11.41 9.99
N GLU A 93 8.74 11.88 8.81
CA GLU A 93 7.76 11.21 7.95
C GLU A 93 8.18 9.81 7.53
N VAL A 94 9.45 9.62 7.14
CA VAL A 94 9.95 8.29 6.78
C VAL A 94 10.00 7.34 7.98
N LEU A 95 10.40 7.84 9.16
CA LEU A 95 10.36 7.05 10.38
C LEU A 95 8.93 6.66 10.79
N ARG A 96 7.96 7.55 10.56
CA ARG A 96 6.53 7.25 10.75
C ARG A 96 6.02 6.18 9.81
N TYR A 97 6.43 6.20 8.54
CA TYR A 97 6.07 5.14 7.62
C TYR A 97 6.53 3.77 8.14
N ARG A 98 7.79 3.68 8.58
CA ARG A 98 8.33 2.44 9.16
C ARG A 98 7.52 2.00 10.39
N GLN A 99 7.26 2.93 11.32
CA GLN A 99 6.49 2.63 12.53
C GLN A 99 5.07 2.16 12.18
N THR A 100 4.41 2.83 11.25
CA THR A 100 3.04 2.50 10.83
C THR A 100 2.99 1.12 10.17
N LEU A 101 3.97 0.78 9.31
CA LEU A 101 4.06 -0.55 8.71
C LEU A 101 4.23 -1.63 9.79
N GLN A 102 5.03 -1.36 10.82
CA GLN A 102 5.23 -2.28 11.94
C GLN A 102 3.95 -2.45 12.78
N THR A 103 3.31 -1.35 13.18
CA THR A 103 2.04 -1.38 13.94
C THR A 103 0.95 -2.11 13.15
N GLY A 104 0.83 -1.83 11.84
CA GLY A 104 -0.11 -2.49 10.95
C GLY A 104 0.16 -3.99 10.81
N PHE A 105 1.44 -4.37 10.69
CA PHE A 105 1.87 -5.77 10.65
C PHE A 105 1.49 -6.53 11.91
N GLU A 106 1.80 -5.98 13.08
CA GLU A 106 1.48 -6.59 14.37
C GLU A 106 -0.03 -6.83 14.51
N ARG A 107 -0.84 -5.85 14.08
CA ARG A 107 -2.31 -5.98 14.09
C ARG A 107 -2.82 -7.06 13.14
N VAL A 108 -2.38 -7.06 11.88
CA VAL A 108 -2.81 -8.06 10.87
C VAL A 108 -2.39 -9.46 11.31
N ARG A 109 -1.19 -9.61 11.87
CA ARG A 109 -0.72 -10.90 12.39
C ARG A 109 -1.55 -11.37 13.59
N ALA A 110 -1.95 -10.46 14.47
CA ALA A 110 -2.75 -10.80 15.65
C ALA A 110 -4.20 -11.19 15.30
N THR A 111 -4.81 -10.54 14.30
CA THR A 111 -6.22 -10.74 13.96
C THR A 111 -6.44 -11.69 12.77
N GLY A 112 -5.44 -11.84 11.89
CA GLY A 112 -5.60 -12.45 10.57
C GLY A 112 -6.40 -11.59 9.58
N LEU A 113 -6.69 -10.32 9.91
CA LEU A 113 -7.61 -9.47 9.16
C LEU A 113 -6.96 -8.14 8.76
N LEU A 114 -7.25 -7.69 7.53
CA LEU A 114 -6.85 -6.38 7.01
C LEU A 114 -8.09 -5.53 6.73
N THR A 115 -8.63 -4.94 7.80
CA THR A 115 -9.92 -4.23 7.79
C THR A 115 -9.82 -2.80 7.28
N LEU A 116 -10.95 -2.18 6.90
CA LEU A 116 -10.99 -0.75 6.59
C LEU A 116 -10.53 0.11 7.78
N ASN A 117 -10.87 -0.28 9.01
CA ASN A 117 -10.39 0.42 10.21
C ASN A 117 -8.86 0.35 10.33
N THR A 118 -8.25 -0.79 9.98
CA THR A 118 -6.78 -0.91 9.92
C THR A 118 -6.20 0.07 8.90
N ILE A 119 -6.82 0.21 7.72
CA ILE A 119 -6.38 1.13 6.67
C ILE A 119 -6.53 2.60 7.12
N LEU A 120 -7.62 2.96 7.79
CA LEU A 120 -7.83 4.29 8.36
C LEU A 120 -6.77 4.62 9.42
N ASP A 121 -6.47 3.68 10.31
CA ASP A 121 -5.46 3.87 11.35
C ASP A 121 -4.05 4.03 10.76
N ILE A 122 -3.72 3.27 9.71
CA ILE A 122 -2.47 3.42 8.96
C ILE A 122 -2.33 4.82 8.38
N GLN A 123 -3.34 5.29 7.64
CA GLN A 123 -3.28 6.64 7.05
C GLN A 123 -3.20 7.72 8.14
N ALA A 124 -3.93 7.53 9.24
CA ALA A 124 -3.95 8.48 10.32
C ALA A 124 -2.60 8.62 11.04
N GLU A 125 -1.90 7.51 11.22
CA GLU A 125 -0.55 7.48 11.80
C GLU A 125 0.49 8.09 10.86
N LEU A 126 0.43 7.75 9.56
CA LEU A 126 1.31 8.30 8.52
C LEU A 126 1.24 9.82 8.44
N GLU A 127 0.02 10.35 8.33
CA GLU A 127 -0.22 11.77 8.06
C GLU A 127 -0.46 12.60 9.33
N HIS A 128 -0.39 11.97 10.51
CA HIS A 128 -0.70 12.60 11.80
C HIS A 128 -2.03 13.36 11.80
N ASN A 129 -3.04 12.82 11.13
CA ASN A 129 -4.37 13.40 11.07
C ASN A 129 -5.44 12.30 11.21
N ARG A 130 -6.64 12.64 11.66
CA ARG A 130 -7.75 11.68 11.79
C ARG A 130 -8.96 12.12 10.97
N ALA A 131 -8.71 12.69 9.79
CA ALA A 131 -9.78 13.17 8.91
C ALA A 131 -10.64 12.01 8.38
N GLY A 132 -10.05 10.82 8.24
CA GLY A 132 -10.70 9.64 7.68
C GLY A 132 -10.91 9.78 6.17
N LEU A 133 -11.91 9.06 5.65
CA LEU A 133 -12.28 9.14 4.24
C LEU A 133 -12.67 10.57 3.86
N ARG A 134 -12.23 11.02 2.68
CA ARG A 134 -12.56 12.34 2.16
C ARG A 134 -14.06 12.49 1.94
N LYS A 135 -14.56 13.70 2.21
CA LYS A 135 -16.00 14.04 2.18
C LYS A 135 -16.33 15.16 1.19
N LEU A 136 -15.34 15.96 0.84
CA LEU A 136 -15.51 17.10 -0.05
C LEU A 136 -15.05 16.71 -1.47
N PRO A 137 -15.73 17.20 -2.51
CA PRO A 137 -15.26 17.07 -3.89
C PRO A 137 -14.08 18.02 -4.16
N GLY A 138 -13.45 17.87 -5.32
CA GLY A 138 -12.38 18.73 -5.82
C GLY A 138 -11.02 18.04 -5.98
N THR A 139 -10.87 16.81 -5.49
CA THR A 139 -9.65 16.02 -5.69
C THR A 139 -9.55 15.58 -7.15
N ALA A 140 -8.44 15.90 -7.81
CA ALA A 140 -8.13 15.44 -9.17
C ALA A 140 -6.61 15.36 -9.36
N LEU A 141 -6.16 14.41 -10.17
CA LEU A 141 -4.79 14.37 -10.66
C LEU A 141 -4.67 15.34 -11.84
N VAL A 142 -3.76 16.30 -11.74
CA VAL A 142 -3.48 17.29 -12.79
C VAL A 142 -2.05 17.15 -13.30
N ASP A 143 -1.85 17.33 -14.60
CA ASP A 143 -0.51 17.39 -15.18
C ASP A 143 0.15 18.77 -14.97
N GLY A 144 1.42 18.91 -15.36
CA GLY A 144 2.16 20.17 -15.25
C GLY A 144 1.59 21.32 -16.10
N ALA A 145 0.65 21.05 -17.01
CA ALA A 145 -0.08 22.05 -17.79
C ALA A 145 -1.46 22.38 -17.19
N GLY A 146 -1.79 21.83 -16.01
CA GLY A 146 -3.06 22.01 -15.32
C GLY A 146 -4.24 21.22 -15.90
N ARG A 147 -3.98 20.27 -16.82
CA ARG A 147 -5.03 19.41 -17.39
C ARG A 147 -5.34 18.28 -16.41
N ARG A 148 -6.63 18.01 -16.20
CA ARG A 148 -7.07 16.85 -15.40
C ARG A 148 -6.74 15.56 -16.15
N ILE A 149 -5.89 14.73 -15.55
CA ILE A 149 -5.52 13.40 -16.03
C ILE A 149 -6.54 12.36 -15.53
N TYR A 150 -6.90 12.47 -14.25
CA TYR A 150 -7.81 11.54 -13.59
C TYR A 150 -8.61 12.25 -12.51
N GLU A 151 -9.87 11.88 -12.37
CA GLU A 151 -10.77 12.37 -11.34
C GLU A 151 -11.33 11.17 -10.56
N PRO A 152 -10.94 10.98 -9.29
CA PRO A 152 -11.47 9.90 -8.45
C PRO A 152 -12.95 10.13 -8.11
N PRO A 153 -13.66 9.16 -7.51
CA PRO A 153 -15.07 9.30 -7.12
C PRO A 153 -15.35 10.54 -6.26
N GLN A 154 -16.13 11.51 -6.72
CA GLN A 154 -16.26 12.79 -5.99
C GLN A 154 -17.24 12.74 -4.82
N ASP A 155 -18.14 11.75 -4.79
CA ASP A 155 -19.16 11.60 -3.75
C ASP A 155 -18.63 10.80 -2.54
N ALA A 156 -18.86 11.32 -1.33
CA ALA A 156 -18.39 10.72 -0.08
C ALA A 156 -19.00 9.34 0.20
N ARG A 157 -20.27 9.12 -0.17
CA ARG A 157 -20.95 7.83 0.01
C ARG A 157 -20.41 6.81 -0.98
N GLU A 158 -20.07 7.24 -2.19
CA GLU A 158 -19.41 6.40 -3.17
C GLU A 158 -18.02 5.95 -2.71
N VAL A 159 -17.20 6.86 -2.18
CA VAL A 159 -15.89 6.52 -1.58
C VAL A 159 -16.07 5.50 -0.45
N GLN A 160 -17.01 5.73 0.47
CA GLN A 160 -17.28 4.82 1.58
C GLN A 160 -17.73 3.44 1.10
N ARG A 161 -18.63 3.39 0.12
CA ARG A 161 -19.11 2.14 -0.48
C ARG A 161 -17.96 1.36 -1.12
N LEU A 162 -17.16 2.03 -1.97
CA LEU A 162 -16.04 1.39 -2.68
C LEU A 162 -14.95 0.90 -1.74
N MET A 163 -14.67 1.62 -0.65
CA MET A 163 -13.72 1.16 0.38
C MET A 163 -14.26 -0.04 1.17
N GLY A 164 -15.56 -0.09 1.45
CA GLY A 164 -16.19 -1.27 2.05
C GLY A 164 -16.16 -2.48 1.12
N GLU A 165 -16.40 -2.28 -0.18
CA GLU A 165 -16.28 -3.33 -1.19
C GLU A 165 -14.84 -3.80 -1.39
N LEU A 166 -13.86 -2.90 -1.27
CA LEU A 166 -12.44 -3.25 -1.30
C LEU A 166 -12.07 -4.14 -0.10
N GLU A 167 -12.53 -3.80 1.11
CA GLU A 167 -12.35 -4.65 2.30
C GLU A 167 -13.00 -6.03 2.12
N GLN A 168 -14.21 -6.08 1.57
CA GLN A 168 -14.85 -7.36 1.24
C GLN A 168 -14.02 -8.16 0.25
N PHE A 169 -13.48 -7.52 -0.80
CA PHE A 169 -12.63 -8.18 -1.79
C PHE A 169 -11.32 -8.70 -1.21
N ILE A 170 -10.70 -7.98 -0.27
CA ILE A 170 -9.50 -8.42 0.46
C ILE A 170 -9.75 -9.76 1.18
N HIS A 171 -10.97 -10.01 1.64
CA HIS A 171 -11.35 -11.23 2.37
C HIS A 171 -12.20 -12.19 1.54
N ALA A 172 -12.39 -11.92 0.24
CA ALA A 172 -13.26 -12.73 -0.61
C ALA A 172 -12.60 -14.08 -0.93
N GLU A 173 -12.93 -15.11 -0.14
CA GLU A 173 -12.57 -16.50 -0.40
C GLU A 173 -13.83 -17.37 -0.30
N PRO A 174 -14.11 -18.26 -1.28
CA PRO A 174 -13.45 -18.50 -2.57
C PRO A 174 -14.05 -17.69 -3.74
N ALA A 175 -14.75 -16.57 -3.48
CA ALA A 175 -15.60 -15.91 -4.47
C ALA A 175 -14.87 -15.30 -5.67
N PHE A 176 -13.57 -15.01 -5.56
CA PHE A 176 -12.73 -14.52 -6.66
C PHE A 176 -11.53 -15.45 -6.86
N ASP A 177 -11.68 -16.40 -7.79
CA ASP A 177 -10.68 -17.44 -8.08
C ASP A 177 -9.50 -16.89 -8.89
N ALA A 178 -8.58 -16.22 -8.20
CA ALA A 178 -7.31 -15.74 -8.76
C ALA A 178 -6.21 -15.80 -7.70
N ASP A 179 -4.96 -15.96 -8.14
CA ASP A 179 -3.80 -15.98 -7.27
C ASP A 179 -3.71 -14.69 -6.41
N PRO A 180 -3.32 -14.78 -5.12
CA PRO A 180 -3.24 -13.60 -4.26
C PRO A 180 -2.33 -12.48 -4.80
N LEU A 181 -1.28 -12.78 -5.59
CA LEU A 181 -0.46 -11.73 -6.21
C LEU A 181 -1.21 -10.94 -7.28
N ILE A 182 -2.11 -11.60 -8.03
CA ILE A 182 -3.01 -10.92 -8.95
C ILE A 182 -4.01 -10.07 -8.17
N ARG A 183 -4.60 -10.63 -7.10
CA ARG A 183 -5.54 -9.91 -6.23
C ARG A 183 -4.89 -8.69 -5.58
N MET A 184 -3.66 -8.79 -5.10
CA MET A 184 -2.88 -7.67 -4.55
C MET A 184 -2.73 -6.54 -5.58
N ALA A 185 -2.42 -6.86 -6.84
CA ALA A 185 -2.30 -5.85 -7.89
C ALA A 185 -3.65 -5.15 -8.17
N LEU A 186 -4.76 -5.89 -8.13
CA LEU A 186 -6.11 -5.34 -8.27
C LEU A 186 -6.51 -4.48 -7.07
N ILE A 187 -6.21 -4.92 -5.85
CA ILE A 187 -6.42 -4.18 -4.61
C ILE A 187 -5.67 -2.84 -4.67
N HIS A 188 -4.39 -2.87 -5.05
CA HIS A 188 -3.59 -1.66 -5.17
C HIS A 188 -4.18 -0.69 -6.20
N HIS A 189 -4.48 -1.18 -7.40
CA HIS A 189 -5.07 -0.36 -8.46
C HIS A 189 -6.41 0.25 -8.03
N GLN A 190 -7.28 -0.53 -7.40
CA GLN A 190 -8.58 -0.05 -6.93
C GLN A 190 -8.41 0.99 -5.82
N PHE A 191 -7.54 0.76 -4.85
CA PHE A 191 -7.27 1.69 -3.77
C PHE A 191 -6.79 3.05 -4.30
N GLU A 192 -5.80 3.05 -5.20
CA GLU A 192 -5.29 4.28 -5.82
C GLU A 192 -6.35 4.98 -6.68
N SER A 193 -7.21 4.21 -7.36
CA SER A 193 -8.30 4.75 -8.18
C SER A 193 -9.43 5.36 -7.34
N ILE A 194 -9.76 4.78 -6.18
CA ILE A 194 -10.71 5.37 -5.22
C ILE A 194 -10.13 6.67 -4.65
N HIS A 195 -8.82 6.68 -4.41
CA HIS A 195 -8.07 7.78 -3.80
C HIS A 195 -8.78 8.29 -2.53
N PRO A 196 -8.96 7.43 -1.50
CA PRO A 196 -9.93 7.65 -0.42
C PRO A 196 -9.59 8.80 0.54
N PHE A 197 -8.35 9.26 0.57
CA PHE A 197 -7.86 10.26 1.52
C PHE A 197 -7.50 11.58 0.84
N TYR A 198 -7.40 12.66 1.63
CA TYR A 198 -6.88 13.94 1.12
C TYR A 198 -5.38 13.92 0.90
N ASP A 199 -4.65 13.10 1.66
CA ASP A 199 -3.21 12.91 1.54
C ASP A 199 -2.82 11.50 2.02
N GLY A 200 -1.63 11.04 1.65
CA GLY A 200 -1.07 9.76 2.09
C GLY A 200 -1.58 8.53 1.36
N ASN A 201 -2.33 8.69 0.26
CA ASN A 201 -2.90 7.59 -0.51
C ASN A 201 -1.80 6.62 -0.98
N GLY A 202 -0.81 7.09 -1.76
CA GLY A 202 0.23 6.21 -2.29
C GLY A 202 1.00 5.44 -1.21
N ARG A 203 1.40 6.13 -0.14
CA ARG A 203 2.09 5.51 1.02
C ARG A 203 1.21 4.45 1.69
N THR A 204 -0.04 4.78 1.96
CA THR A 204 -1.02 3.85 2.57
C THR A 204 -1.26 2.63 1.68
N GLY A 205 -1.48 2.83 0.37
CA GLY A 205 -1.69 1.75 -0.59
C GLY A 205 -0.51 0.78 -0.66
N ARG A 206 0.72 1.29 -0.60
CA ARG A 206 1.94 0.47 -0.56
C ARG A 206 2.09 -0.33 0.74
N ILE A 207 1.73 0.25 1.89
CA ILE A 207 1.65 -0.51 3.16
C ILE A 207 0.60 -1.62 3.06
N VAL A 208 -0.59 -1.30 2.55
CA VAL A 208 -1.69 -2.26 2.37
C VAL A 208 -1.26 -3.46 1.52
N ASN A 209 -0.47 -3.27 0.47
CA ASN A 209 0.07 -4.37 -0.34
C ASN A 209 0.92 -5.34 0.49
N VAL A 210 1.87 -4.82 1.26
CA VAL A 210 2.77 -5.66 2.07
C VAL A 210 1.98 -6.38 3.16
N LEU A 211 1.04 -5.69 3.81
CA LEU A 211 0.18 -6.29 4.82
C LEU A 211 -0.76 -7.35 4.25
N TYR A 212 -1.24 -7.17 3.03
CA TYR A 212 -2.03 -8.18 2.33
C TYR A 212 -1.21 -9.45 2.08
N LEU A 213 0.05 -9.33 1.63
CA LEU A 213 0.93 -10.50 1.46
C LEU A 213 1.16 -11.25 2.79
N VAL A 214 1.23 -10.52 3.91
CA VAL A 214 1.31 -11.13 5.25
C VAL A 214 0.00 -11.84 5.60
N LYS A 215 -1.16 -11.19 5.38
CA LYS A 215 -2.49 -11.79 5.62
C LYS A 215 -2.65 -13.12 4.86
N GLU A 216 -2.25 -13.16 3.60
CA GLU A 216 -2.34 -14.35 2.75
C GLU A 216 -1.26 -15.41 3.05
N GLY A 217 -0.37 -15.15 4.00
CA GLY A 217 0.73 -16.05 4.35
C GLY A 217 1.79 -16.17 3.25
N LEU A 218 1.83 -15.27 2.27
CA LEU A 218 2.88 -15.22 1.25
C LEU A 218 4.19 -14.63 1.79
N LEU A 219 4.12 -13.89 2.90
CA LEU A 219 5.26 -13.44 3.68
C LEU A 219 4.97 -13.60 5.18
N ASP A 220 5.97 -13.97 5.97
CA ASP A 220 5.81 -14.06 7.43
C ASP A 220 6.10 -12.72 8.14
N ILE A 221 6.86 -11.85 7.48
CA ILE A 221 7.30 -10.54 7.96
C ILE A 221 7.25 -9.50 6.82
N PRO A 222 7.07 -8.19 7.11
CA PRO A 222 6.86 -7.16 6.09
C PRO A 222 8.20 -6.69 5.47
N VAL A 223 8.90 -7.59 4.78
CA VAL A 223 10.27 -7.35 4.28
C VAL A 223 10.36 -7.15 2.76
N LEU A 224 9.22 -7.10 2.07
CA LEU A 224 9.21 -6.83 0.64
C LEU A 224 9.49 -5.35 0.37
N TYR A 225 10.63 -5.09 -0.27
CA TYR A 225 11.07 -3.75 -0.67
C TYR A 225 10.59 -3.42 -2.08
N LEU A 226 9.27 -3.25 -2.24
CA LEU A 226 8.61 -3.07 -3.52
C LEU A 226 8.87 -1.68 -4.13
N SER A 227 8.94 -0.64 -3.31
CA SER A 227 9.10 0.75 -3.77
C SER A 227 10.40 0.98 -4.54
N ARG A 228 11.45 0.20 -4.27
CA ARG A 228 12.71 0.25 -5.03
C ARG A 228 12.51 0.00 -6.52
N HIS A 229 11.58 -0.89 -6.88
CA HIS A 229 11.27 -1.16 -8.28
C HIS A 229 10.48 0.00 -8.88
N ILE A 230 9.45 0.48 -8.14
CA ILE A 230 8.56 1.57 -8.57
C ILE A 230 9.35 2.84 -8.87
N VAL A 231 10.31 3.23 -8.02
CA VAL A 231 11.16 4.42 -8.20
C VAL A 231 12.04 4.34 -9.45
N ARG A 232 12.36 3.13 -9.95
CA ARG A 232 13.28 2.93 -11.08
C ARG A 232 12.60 2.82 -12.44
N THR A 233 11.28 2.68 -12.45
CA THR A 233 10.42 2.65 -13.66
C THR A 233 9.88 4.03 -13.96
#